data_AF-A0AAV6XB98-F1
#
_entry.id   AF-A0AAV6XB98-F1
#
_cell.length_a   1.000
_cell.length_b   1.000
_cell.length_c   1.000
_cell.angle_alpha   90.00
_cell.angle_beta   90.00
_cell.angle_gamma   90.00
#
_symmetry.space_group_name_H-M   'P 1'
#
loop_
_entity.id
_entity.type
_entity.pdbx_description
1 polymer ?
#
loop_
_entity_poly.entity_id
_entity_poly.type
_entity_poly.pdbx_seq_one_letter_code
_entity_poly.pdbx_strand_id
1 'polypeptide(L)'
;MEKCRIDAETRGEVVDVDKIVDDTLGKRLSYIVGLGYGSKPNKSSSGMRILQETLKEKDRECVELREERAALMEEMNDTKSTLTEHTRLFEKLVQSQNLNSRDGD
;
A
#
# COMPACT_ATOMS: atom_id res chain seq x y z
N MET A 1 -7.78 37.70 -24.29
CA MET A 1 -6.45 37.09 -24.45
C MET A 1 -5.77 37.16 -23.09
N GLU A 2 -5.95 36.13 -22.27
CA GLU A 2 -4.96 35.05 -22.02
C GLU A 2 -3.92 35.52 -20.98
N LYS A 3 -3.78 34.92 -19.79
CA LYS A 3 -3.26 33.56 -19.58
C LYS A 3 -3.63 32.98 -18.21
N CYS A 4 -3.91 31.67 -18.22
CA CYS A 4 -4.02 30.74 -17.10
C CYS A 4 -2.72 30.59 -16.29
N ARG A 5 -2.87 29.99 -15.09
CA ARG A 5 -1.95 29.10 -14.31
C ARG A 5 -1.93 29.52 -12.82
N ILE A 6 -1.96 28.67 -11.78
CA ILE A 6 -1.93 27.21 -11.55
C ILE A 6 -2.47 26.99 -10.12
N ASP A 7 -2.96 25.79 -9.87
CA ASP A 7 -3.67 25.25 -8.70
C ASP A 7 -2.91 25.17 -7.36
N ALA A 8 -3.71 24.75 -6.37
CA ALA A 8 -3.40 24.11 -5.09
C ALA A 8 -3.19 25.03 -3.89
N GLU A 9 -4.23 25.09 -3.03
CA GLU A 9 -4.02 24.94 -1.58
C GLU A 9 -5.35 24.70 -0.84
N THR A 10 -5.40 23.54 -0.17
CA THR A 10 -6.19 23.26 1.04
C THR A 10 -7.71 23.46 0.98
N ARG A 11 -8.41 22.54 0.32
CA ARG A 11 -9.75 22.13 0.82
C ARG A 11 -9.55 21.28 2.08
N GLY A 12 -9.15 21.93 3.18
CA GLY A 12 -9.35 21.37 4.51
C GLY A 12 -10.84 21.46 4.82
N GLU A 13 -11.62 20.46 4.41
CA GLU A 13 -12.95 20.28 4.98
C GLU A 13 -12.73 20.13 6.49
N VAL A 14 -13.27 21.05 7.29
CA VAL A 14 -13.21 20.97 8.74
C VAL A 14 -14.02 19.74 9.12
N VAL A 15 -13.33 18.63 9.27
CA VAL A 15 -13.98 17.37 9.62
C VAL A 15 -14.30 17.46 11.10
N ASP A 16 -15.59 17.64 11.39
CA ASP A 16 -16.09 17.65 12.75
C ASP A 16 -15.79 16.30 13.40
N VAL A 17 -14.90 16.33 14.40
CA VAL A 17 -14.50 15.14 15.15
C VAL A 17 -15.71 14.49 15.81
N ASP A 18 -16.68 15.29 16.25
CA ASP A 18 -17.92 14.76 16.84
C ASP A 18 -18.75 14.01 15.79
N LYS A 19 -18.75 14.47 14.53
CA LYS A 19 -19.40 13.77 13.42
C LYS A 19 -18.68 12.47 13.06
N ILE A 20 -17.34 12.47 13.00
CA ILE A 20 -16.57 11.23 12.77
C ILE A 20 -16.86 10.22 13.87
N VAL A 21 -16.86 10.67 15.13
CA VAL A 21 -17.11 9.83 16.30
C VAL A 21 -18.54 9.30 16.28
N ASP A 22 -19.53 10.13 15.95
CA ASP A 22 -20.92 9.70 15.83
C ASP A 22 -21.14 8.73 14.66
N ASP A 23 -20.41 8.89 13.56
CA ASP A 23 -20.47 7.99 12.39
C ASP A 23 -19.73 6.67 12.62
N THR A 24 -18.64 6.68 13.39
CA THR A 24 -17.81 5.47 13.68
C THR A 24 -18.26 4.70 14.92
N LEU A 25 -18.66 5.39 15.98
CA LEU A 25 -19.05 4.79 17.27
C LEU A 25 -20.58 4.80 17.47
N GLY A 26 -21.33 5.44 16.59
CA GLY A 26 -22.73 5.79 16.82
C GLY A 26 -22.84 7.00 17.73
N LYS A 27 -23.89 7.83 17.55
CA LYS A 27 -24.20 8.99 18.41
C LYS A 27 -23.94 8.67 19.87
N ARG A 28 -23.13 9.49 20.58
CA ARG A 28 -22.82 9.33 22.02
C ARG A 28 -24.03 8.77 22.78
N LEU A 29 -23.99 7.47 23.07
CA LEU A 29 -25.13 6.76 23.62
C LEU A 29 -25.38 7.26 25.05
N SER A 30 -26.42 8.08 25.22
CA SER A 30 -26.91 8.55 26.53
C SER A 30 -27.65 7.47 27.32
N TYR A 31 -27.48 6.19 26.95
CA TYR A 31 -28.25 5.10 27.55
C TYR A 31 -27.72 4.74 28.93
N ILE A 32 -28.51 5.05 29.95
CA ILE A 32 -28.22 4.67 31.34
C ILE A 32 -29.06 3.44 31.67
N VAL A 33 -28.38 2.30 31.85
CA VAL A 33 -28.99 1.03 32.23
C VAL A 33 -29.74 1.19 33.56
N GLY A 34 -31.02 0.80 33.59
CA GLY A 34 -31.86 0.84 34.80
C GLY A 34 -32.73 2.08 34.95
N LEU A 35 -32.44 3.17 34.22
CA LEU A 35 -33.24 4.41 34.27
C LEU A 35 -34.08 4.65 33.00
N GLY A 36 -33.88 3.85 31.94
CA GLY A 36 -34.71 3.92 30.72
C GLY A 36 -34.48 5.17 29.85
N TYR A 37 -33.53 6.03 30.19
CA TYR A 37 -33.13 7.18 29.38
C TYR A 37 -32.12 6.77 28.32
N GLY A 38 -32.24 7.33 27.11
CA GLY A 38 -31.37 7.06 25.95
C GLY A 38 -31.80 5.86 25.11
N SER A 39 -31.34 5.80 23.86
CA SER A 39 -31.60 4.67 22.97
C SER A 39 -30.86 3.43 23.49
N LYS A 40 -31.60 2.37 23.84
CA LYS A 40 -31.02 1.06 24.21
C LYS A 40 -29.99 0.66 23.14
N PRO A 41 -28.73 0.34 23.50
CA PRO A 41 -27.74 -0.12 22.55
C PRO A 41 -28.28 -1.39 21.90
N ASN A 42 -28.63 -1.27 20.62
CA ASN A 42 -29.09 -2.39 19.83
C ASN A 42 -27.87 -3.32 19.71
N LYS A 43 -28.00 -4.59 20.12
CA LYS A 43 -26.91 -5.56 20.12
C LYS A 43 -26.32 -5.65 18.71
N SER A 44 -25.23 -4.93 18.45
CA SER A 44 -24.57 -4.73 17.15
C SER A 44 -23.81 -5.98 16.66
N SER A 45 -24.31 -7.18 16.99
CA SER A 45 -23.67 -8.44 16.62
C SER A 45 -23.58 -8.65 15.10
N SER A 46 -24.44 -8.00 14.32
CA SER A 46 -24.40 -8.07 12.85
C SER A 46 -23.23 -7.27 12.27
N GLY A 47 -23.10 -5.98 12.64
CA GLY A 47 -22.01 -5.13 12.16
C GLY A 47 -20.63 -5.64 12.60
N MET A 48 -20.52 -6.15 13.82
CA MET A 48 -19.27 -6.69 14.33
C MET A 48 -18.84 -8.00 13.65
N ARG A 49 -19.81 -8.83 13.20
CA ARG A 49 -19.52 -10.01 12.39
C ARG A 49 -19.05 -9.64 10.99
N ILE A 50 -19.72 -8.69 10.34
CA ILE A 50 -19.33 -8.21 9.00
C ILE A 50 -17.90 -7.66 9.03
N LEU A 51 -17.59 -6.79 10.01
CA LEU A 51 -16.24 -6.26 10.20
C LEU A 51 -15.20 -7.37 10.42
N GLN A 52 -15.54 -8.41 11.18
CA GLN A 52 -14.66 -9.55 11.42
C GLN A 52 -14.44 -10.41 10.15
N GLU A 53 -15.46 -10.59 9.33
CA GLU A 53 -15.34 -11.26 8.03
C GLU A 53 -14.49 -10.45 7.05
N THR A 54 -14.74 -9.13 6.95
CA THR A 54 -13.92 -8.23 6.13
C THR A 54 -12.46 -8.21 6.58
N LEU A 55 -12.21 -8.23 7.90
CA LEU A 55 -10.84 -8.29 8.42
C LEU A 55 -10.13 -9.59 7.99
N LYS A 56 -10.81 -10.73 8.11
CA LYS A 56 -10.26 -12.03 7.67
C LYS A 56 -9.98 -12.07 6.17
N GLU A 57 -10.85 -11.46 5.36
CA GLU A 57 -10.64 -11.36 3.92
C GLU A 57 -9.43 -10.48 3.58
N LYS A 58 -9.32 -9.32 4.23
CA LYS A 58 -8.17 -8.41 4.09
C LYS A 58 -6.86 -9.03 4.56
N ASP A 59 -6.90 -9.84 5.61
CA ASP A 59 -5.73 -10.57 6.09
C ASP A 59 -5.26 -11.62 5.07
N ARG A 60 -6.19 -12.30 4.39
CA ARG A 60 -5.85 -13.23 3.29
C ARG A 60 -5.24 -12.51 2.10
N GLU A 61 -5.85 -11.41 1.67
CA GLU A 61 -5.33 -10.56 0.59
C GLU A 61 -3.91 -10.06 0.91
N CYS A 62 -3.66 -9.68 2.18
CA CYS A 62 -2.31 -9.31 2.63
C CYS A 62 -1.29 -10.45 2.55
N VAL A 63 -1.71 -11.70 2.80
CA VAL A 63 -0.83 -12.87 2.70
C VAL A 63 -0.50 -13.15 1.24
N GLU A 64 -1.50 -13.18 0.37
CA GLU A 64 -1.33 -13.41 -1.08
C GLU A 64 -0.39 -12.35 -1.70
N LEU A 65 -0.59 -11.07 -1.38
CA LEU A 65 0.29 -9.99 -1.85
C LEU A 65 1.72 -10.11 -1.33
N ARG A 66 1.92 -10.64 -0.11
CA ARG A 66 3.27 -10.89 0.42
C ARG A 66 3.97 -12.03 -0.30
N GLU A 67 3.25 -13.08 -0.64
CA GLU A 67 3.76 -14.21 -1.42
C GLU A 67 4.11 -13.76 -2.85
N GLU A 68 3.24 -13.01 -3.51
CA GLU A 68 3.51 -12.43 -4.84
C GLU A 68 4.73 -11.51 -4.81
N ARG A 69 4.83 -10.63 -3.81
CA ARG A 69 6.01 -9.76 -3.63
C ARG A 69 7.29 -10.56 -3.43
N ALA A 70 7.24 -11.70 -2.73
CA ALA A 70 8.41 -12.55 -2.54
C ALA A 70 8.85 -13.17 -3.87
N ALA A 71 7.91 -13.69 -4.67
CA ALA A 71 8.19 -14.25 -5.99
C ALA A 71 8.80 -13.20 -6.94
N LEU A 72 8.23 -11.99 -6.99
CA LEU A 72 8.77 -10.90 -7.80
C LEU A 72 10.17 -10.47 -7.36
N MET A 73 10.47 -10.53 -6.06
CA MET A 73 11.80 -10.20 -5.55
C MET A 73 12.83 -11.26 -5.95
N GLU A 74 12.44 -12.53 -6.00
CA GLU A 74 13.28 -13.62 -6.50
C GLU A 74 13.57 -13.43 -7.99
N GLU A 75 12.54 -13.20 -8.81
CA GLU A 75 12.70 -12.93 -10.25
C GLU A 75 13.58 -11.70 -10.52
N MET A 76 13.42 -10.64 -9.72
CA MET A 76 14.26 -9.45 -9.81
C MET A 76 15.74 -9.74 -9.46
N ASN A 77 16.00 -10.62 -8.49
CA ASN A 77 17.36 -11.00 -8.15
C ASN A 77 18.01 -11.84 -9.27
N ASP A 78 17.25 -12.75 -9.87
CA ASP A 78 17.73 -13.57 -11.00
C ASP A 78 18.03 -12.70 -12.22
N THR A 79 17.13 -11.79 -12.58
CA THR A 79 17.36 -10.84 -13.68
C THR A 79 18.54 -9.91 -13.42
N LYS A 80 18.74 -9.48 -12.17
CA LYS A 80 19.93 -8.71 -11.78
C LYS A 80 21.21 -9.54 -11.91
N SER A 81 21.16 -10.82 -11.54
CA SER A 81 22.28 -11.74 -11.66
C SER A 81 22.68 -11.94 -13.13
N THR A 82 21.71 -12.22 -13.99
CA THR A 82 21.95 -12.39 -15.44
C THR A 82 22.49 -11.11 -16.07
N LEU A 83 21.94 -9.94 -15.71
CA LEU A 83 22.45 -8.66 -16.18
C LEU A 83 23.92 -8.44 -15.76
N THR A 84 24.26 -8.79 -14.51
CA THR A 84 25.64 -8.67 -14.00
C THR A 84 26.60 -9.57 -14.78
N GLU A 85 26.21 -10.82 -15.06
CA GLU A 85 27.02 -11.73 -15.88
C GLU A 85 27.17 -11.22 -17.32
N HIS A 86 26.11 -10.67 -17.92
CA HIS A 86 26.20 -10.05 -19.25
C HIS A 86 27.16 -8.85 -19.27
N THR A 87 27.10 -7.97 -18.27
CA THR A 87 28.05 -6.85 -18.13
C THR A 87 29.49 -7.36 -18.02
N ARG A 88 29.72 -8.38 -17.20
CA ARG A 88 31.04 -9.00 -17.03
C ARG A 88 31.58 -9.60 -18.33
N LEU A 89 30.74 -10.29 -19.10
CA LEU A 89 31.12 -10.85 -20.39
C LEU A 89 31.45 -9.74 -21.41
N PHE A 90 30.69 -8.65 -21.40
CA PHE A 90 30.94 -7.50 -22.24
C PHE A 90 32.29 -6.84 -21.93
N GLU A 91 32.61 -6.63 -20.65
CA GLU A 91 33.91 -6.09 -20.21
C GLU A 91 35.07 -6.98 -20.67
N LYS A 92 34.94 -8.31 -20.55
CA LYS A 92 35.96 -9.26 -21.03
C LYS A 92 36.16 -9.17 -22.54
N LEU A 93 35.09 -9.00 -23.31
CA LEU A 93 35.17 -8.84 -24.77
C LEU A 93 35.90 -7.55 -25.15
N VAL A 94 35.61 -6.44 -24.47
CA VAL A 94 36.30 -5.17 -24.69
C VAL A 94 37.80 -5.30 -24.35
N GLN A 95 38.13 -5.97 -23.25
CA GLN A 95 39.52 -6.21 -22.88
C GLN A 95 40.28 -7.05 -23.91
N SER A 96 39.66 -8.12 -24.43
CA SER A 96 40.31 -8.97 -25.43
C SER A 96 40.50 -8.27 -26.77
N GLN A 97 39.55 -7.43 -27.20
CA GLN A 97 39.71 -6.60 -28.40
C GLN A 97 40.88 -5.61 -28.24
N ASN A 98 40.98 -4.94 -27.08
CA ASN A 98 42.06 -3.98 -26.82
C ASN A 98 43.45 -4.64 -26.73
N LEU A 99 43.53 -5.89 -26.27
CA LEU A 99 44.79 -6.66 -26.26
C LEU A 99 45.19 -7.09 -27.67
N ASN A 100 44.25 -7.58 -28.48
CA ASN A 100 44.51 -7.95 -29.88
C ASN A 100 44.96 -6.77 -30.75
N SER A 101 44.56 -5.54 -30.44
CA SER A 101 45.05 -4.33 -31.12
C SER A 101 46.45 -3.87 -30.69
N ARG A 102 46.99 -4.41 -29.59
CA ARG A 102 48.32 -4.04 -29.06
C ARG A 102 49.45 -4.96 -29.50
N ASP A 103 49.14 -6.21 -29.85
CA ASP A 103 50.12 -7.20 -30.31
C ASP A 103 50.29 -7.20 -31.85
N GLY A 104 49.69 -6.23 -32.54
CA GLY A 104 49.68 -6.12 -34.01
C GLY A 104 50.55 -5.00 -34.61
N ASP A 105 51.29 -4.26 -33.79
CA ASP A 105 52.33 -3.27 -34.19
C ASP A 105 53.73 -3.81 -33.85
#